data_AF-A0A2G6BW92-F1
#
_entry.id   AF-A0A2G6BW92-F1
#
_cell.length_a   1.000
_cell.length_b   1.000
_cell.length_c   1.000
_cell.angle_alpha   90.00
_cell.angle_beta   90.00
_cell.angle_gamma   90.00
#
_symmetry.space_group_name_H-M   'P 1'
#
loop_
_entity.id
_entity.type
_entity.pdbx_description
1 polymer ?
#
loop_
_entity_poly.entity_id
_entity_poly.type
_entity_poly.pdbx_seq_one_letter_code
_entity_poly.pdbx_strand_id
1 'polypeptide(L)'
;MDLIIGEYHGNLNHYEQNAVNSNEFDLVTDKFNKIDAGRYSAPAFTDLDNDGLLDLIIGEQDGNLNHYEQNAANSTGFTLVTENLNNINVGNNAKPVFTDLDNDGMLDLVIGNEAGELKHYEQMSENLPVQFSSFTAMQT
;
A
#
# COMPACT_ATOMS: atom_id res chain seq x y z
N MET A 1 -16.31 -9.59 -3.85
CA MET A 1 -15.18 -9.08 -3.05
C MET A 1 -13.95 -9.45 -3.81
N ASP A 2 -13.08 -8.49 -3.98
CA ASP A 2 -11.97 -8.59 -4.92
C ASP A 2 -10.70 -8.85 -4.13
N LEU A 3 -9.74 -9.48 -4.77
CA LEU A 3 -8.45 -9.79 -4.18
C LEU A 3 -7.35 -9.36 -5.13
N ILE A 4 -6.48 -8.48 -4.65
CA ILE A 4 -5.28 -8.06 -5.35
C ILE A 4 -4.08 -8.69 -4.65
N ILE A 5 -3.25 -9.39 -5.42
CA ILE A 5 -2.05 -10.07 -4.92
C ILE A 5 -0.83 -9.51 -5.64
N GLY A 6 0.17 -9.08 -4.88
CA GLY A 6 1.47 -8.73 -5.44
C GLY A 6 2.33 -9.96 -5.72
N GLU A 7 3.00 -9.95 -6.86
CA GLU A 7 3.80 -11.07 -7.33
C GLU A 7 5.31 -10.79 -7.27
N TYR A 8 6.10 -11.85 -7.43
CA TYR A 8 7.57 -11.79 -7.47
C TYR A 8 8.11 -10.87 -8.57
N HIS A 9 7.45 -10.81 -9.73
CA HIS A 9 7.89 -10.03 -10.88
C HIS A 9 7.35 -8.59 -10.91
N GLY A 10 6.68 -8.15 -9.85
CA GLY A 10 6.20 -6.77 -9.68
C GLY A 10 4.84 -6.46 -10.29
N ASN A 11 4.26 -7.42 -11.01
CA ASN A 11 2.88 -7.37 -11.42
C ASN A 11 1.94 -7.62 -10.23
N LEU A 12 0.71 -7.11 -10.35
CA LEU A 12 -0.38 -7.37 -9.43
C LEU A 12 -1.42 -8.26 -10.11
N ASN A 13 -1.77 -9.38 -9.48
CA ASN A 13 -2.85 -10.25 -9.92
C ASN A 13 -4.17 -9.78 -9.31
N HIS A 14 -5.25 -9.77 -10.10
CA HIS A 14 -6.61 -9.47 -9.65
C HIS A 14 -7.50 -10.70 -9.77
N TYR A 15 -8.14 -11.05 -8.66
CA TYR A 15 -9.11 -12.12 -8.58
C TYR A 15 -10.46 -11.60 -8.08
N GLU A 16 -11.55 -12.17 -8.59
CA GLU A 16 -12.90 -11.89 -8.11
C GLU A 16 -13.49 -13.15 -7.47
N GLN A 17 -14.17 -12.98 -6.34
CA GLN A 17 -14.94 -14.06 -5.72
C GLN A 17 -16.09 -14.48 -6.64
N ASN A 18 -16.14 -15.77 -7.01
CA ASN A 18 -17.04 -16.23 -8.08
C ASN A 18 -18.53 -16.27 -7.70
N ALA A 19 -18.84 -16.28 -6.40
CA ALA A 19 -20.20 -16.20 -5.88
C ALA A 19 -20.23 -15.74 -4.41
N VAL A 20 -21.36 -15.17 -3.98
CA VAL A 20 -21.59 -14.79 -2.57
C VAL A 20 -21.44 -16.03 -1.67
N ASN A 21 -20.66 -15.91 -0.59
CA ASN A 21 -20.31 -16.99 0.35
C ASN A 21 -19.49 -18.14 -0.25
N SER A 22 -18.86 -17.94 -1.41
CA SER A 22 -17.91 -18.90 -1.98
C SER A 22 -16.50 -18.75 -1.40
N ASN A 23 -15.72 -19.83 -1.36
CA ASN A 23 -14.29 -19.77 -1.07
C ASN A 23 -13.44 -19.77 -2.35
N GLU A 24 -14.08 -19.72 -3.51
CA GLU A 24 -13.43 -19.76 -4.82
C GLU A 24 -13.25 -18.35 -5.41
N PHE A 25 -12.09 -18.14 -6.01
CA PHE A 25 -11.67 -16.89 -6.63
C PHE A 25 -11.18 -17.16 -8.04
N ASP A 26 -11.74 -16.46 -9.01
CA ASP A 26 -11.35 -16.57 -10.41
C ASP A 26 -10.36 -15.46 -10.76
N LEU A 27 -9.26 -15.81 -11.45
CA LEU A 27 -8.30 -14.84 -11.95
C LEU A 27 -8.96 -14.00 -13.05
N VAL A 28 -9.04 -12.69 -12.83
CA VAL A 28 -9.53 -11.71 -13.81
C VAL A 28 -8.38 -11.24 -14.71
N THR A 29 -7.23 -10.90 -14.11
CA THR A 29 -6.02 -10.50 -14.84
C THR A 29 -4.77 -10.71 -14.00
N ASP A 30 -3.65 -11.04 -14.65
CA ASP A 30 -2.32 -11.13 -14.03
C ASP A 30 -1.56 -9.78 -14.04
N LYS A 31 -2.18 -8.71 -14.54
CA LYS A 31 -1.59 -7.39 -14.74
C LYS A 31 -2.58 -6.28 -14.40
N PHE A 32 -3.07 -6.29 -13.17
CA PHE A 32 -3.97 -5.27 -12.66
C PHE A 32 -3.42 -3.87 -12.92
N ASN A 33 -4.22 -3.05 -13.61
CA ASN A 33 -3.87 -1.69 -14.04
C ASN A 33 -2.52 -1.55 -14.80
N LYS A 34 -1.96 -2.66 -15.30
CA LYS A 34 -0.62 -2.73 -15.93
C LYS A 34 0.50 -2.16 -15.05
N ILE A 35 0.32 -2.22 -13.73
CA ILE A 35 1.33 -1.76 -12.77
C ILE A 35 2.50 -2.75 -12.77
N ASP A 36 3.71 -2.21 -12.81
CA ASP A 36 4.95 -2.90 -12.50
C ASP A 36 5.62 -2.13 -11.36
N ALA A 37 5.46 -2.65 -10.15
CA ALA A 37 5.88 -1.98 -8.92
C ALA A 37 7.25 -2.46 -8.41
N GLY A 38 8.00 -3.24 -9.20
CA GLY A 38 9.24 -3.86 -8.75
C GLY A 38 9.01 -5.19 -8.02
N ARG A 39 10.08 -5.95 -7.82
CA ARG A 39 9.99 -7.35 -7.35
C ARG A 39 9.38 -7.49 -5.96
N TYR A 40 8.80 -8.65 -5.67
CA TYR A 40 8.17 -8.95 -4.38
C TYR A 40 7.15 -7.90 -3.93
N SER A 41 6.36 -7.42 -4.89
CA SER A 41 5.35 -6.39 -4.66
C SER A 41 4.39 -6.78 -3.55
N ALA A 42 4.06 -5.82 -2.69
CA ALA A 42 3.17 -5.98 -1.56
C ALA A 42 2.18 -4.82 -1.49
N PRO A 43 0.99 -4.97 -2.10
CA PRO A 43 -0.01 -3.92 -2.16
C PRO A 43 -0.72 -3.75 -0.80
N ALA A 44 -1.02 -2.50 -0.47
CA ALA A 44 -1.89 -2.08 0.62
C ALA A 44 -2.83 -0.99 0.09
N PHE A 45 -4.13 -1.15 0.33
CA PHE A 45 -5.15 -0.16 0.00
C PHE A 45 -5.51 0.65 1.22
N THR A 46 -5.64 1.97 1.05
CA THR A 46 -6.12 2.89 2.08
C THR A 46 -6.75 4.11 1.43
N ASP A 47 -7.38 4.99 2.20
CA ASP A 47 -7.69 6.36 1.78
C ASP A 47 -6.74 7.26 2.60
N LEU A 48 -5.60 7.62 2.00
CA LEU A 48 -4.46 8.21 2.70
C LEU A 48 -4.64 9.72 2.89
N ASP A 49 -5.31 10.39 1.96
CA ASP A 49 -5.55 11.83 1.98
C ASP A 49 -7.03 12.21 2.17
N ASN A 50 -7.87 11.23 2.52
CA ASN A 50 -9.27 11.42 2.91
C ASN A 50 -10.10 12.13 1.83
N ASP A 51 -9.76 11.90 0.56
CA ASP A 51 -10.49 12.46 -0.59
C ASP A 51 -11.64 11.54 -1.06
N GLY A 52 -11.71 10.32 -0.50
CA GLY A 52 -12.72 9.31 -0.81
C GLY A 52 -12.37 8.42 -2.01
N LEU A 53 -11.16 8.55 -2.55
CA LEU A 53 -10.56 7.66 -3.54
C LEU A 53 -9.58 6.71 -2.83
N LEU A 54 -9.40 5.52 -3.40
CA LEU A 54 -8.43 4.58 -2.84
C LEU A 54 -7.00 4.94 -3.27
N ASP A 55 -6.11 5.00 -2.31
CA ASP A 55 -4.67 4.93 -2.48
C ASP A 55 -4.19 3.48 -2.45
N LEU A 56 -3.37 3.13 -3.43
CA LEU A 56 -2.66 1.88 -3.52
C LEU A 56 -1.17 2.13 -3.25
N ILE A 57 -0.72 1.72 -2.07
CA ILE A 57 0.69 1.76 -1.68
C ILE A 57 1.29 0.37 -1.89
N ILE A 58 2.41 0.29 -2.59
CA ILE A 58 3.05 -0.98 -2.92
C ILE A 58 4.48 -0.98 -2.41
N GLY A 59 4.76 -1.86 -1.44
CA GLY A 59 6.13 -2.15 -1.02
C GLY A 59 6.85 -3.07 -2.01
N GLU A 60 8.13 -2.81 -2.24
CA GLU A 60 8.96 -3.58 -3.17
C GLU A 60 10.18 -4.23 -2.51
N GLN A 61 10.90 -5.05 -3.28
CA GLN A 61 12.10 -5.76 -2.87
C GLN A 61 13.19 -4.83 -2.34
N ASP A 62 13.39 -3.66 -2.95
CA ASP A 62 14.47 -2.75 -2.57
C ASP A 62 14.12 -1.88 -1.36
N GLY A 63 12.92 -2.09 -0.80
CA GLY A 63 12.48 -1.46 0.45
C GLY A 63 11.74 -0.15 0.29
N ASN A 64 11.57 0.34 -0.94
CA ASN A 64 10.81 1.55 -1.23
C ASN A 64 9.30 1.27 -1.28
N LEU A 65 8.54 2.36 -1.41
CA LEU A 65 7.09 2.36 -1.51
C LEU A 65 6.65 3.17 -2.74
N ASN A 66 5.92 2.52 -3.64
CA ASN A 66 5.22 3.19 -4.73
C ASN A 66 3.83 3.60 -4.27
N HIS A 67 3.36 4.76 -4.72
CA HIS A 67 2.03 5.29 -4.42
C HIS A 67 1.27 5.54 -5.72
N TYR A 68 0.09 4.95 -5.80
CA TYR A 68 -0.88 5.17 -6.85
C TYR A 68 -2.21 5.63 -6.26
N GLU A 69 -2.94 6.49 -6.95
CA GLU A 69 -4.26 6.98 -6.55
C GLU A 69 -5.32 6.48 -7.55
N GLN A 70 -6.50 6.11 -7.04
CA GLN A 70 -7.62 5.68 -7.86
C GLN A 70 -8.19 6.84 -8.66
N ASN A 71 -8.41 6.66 -9.96
CA ASN A 71 -8.79 7.75 -10.86
C ASN A 71 -10.20 8.32 -10.62
N ALA A 72 -11.08 7.52 -10.02
CA ALA A 72 -12.47 7.86 -9.71
C ALA A 72 -13.06 6.80 -8.79
N ALA A 73 -14.01 7.20 -7.94
CA ALA A 73 -14.73 6.31 -7.05
C ALA A 73 -15.35 5.12 -7.83
N ASN A 74 -15.15 3.90 -7.31
CA ASN A 74 -15.58 2.64 -7.92
C ASN A 74 -14.94 2.30 -9.29
N SER A 75 -13.83 2.94 -9.66
CA SER A 75 -13.07 2.56 -10.85
C SER A 75 -11.95 1.56 -10.52
N THR A 76 -11.51 0.78 -11.50
CA THR A 76 -10.33 -0.10 -11.37
C THR A 76 -9.03 0.57 -11.84
N GLY A 77 -9.11 1.84 -12.24
CA GLY A 77 -7.99 2.59 -12.79
C GLY A 77 -7.23 3.32 -11.70
N PHE A 78 -5.91 3.16 -11.71
CA PHE A 78 -5.00 3.86 -10.79
C PHE A 78 -3.95 4.65 -11.58
N THR A 79 -3.54 5.80 -11.06
CA THR A 79 -2.47 6.62 -11.64
C THR A 79 -1.30 6.71 -10.66
N LEU A 80 -0.08 6.60 -11.17
CA LEU A 80 1.13 6.75 -10.38
C LEU A 80 1.24 8.18 -9.85
N VAL A 81 1.36 8.31 -8.53
CA VAL A 81 1.66 9.57 -7.85
C VAL A 81 3.17 9.70 -7.66
N THR A 82 3.82 8.67 -7.12
CA THR A 82 5.28 8.61 -6.92
C THR A 82 5.79 7.18 -6.78
N GLU A 83 7.04 6.93 -7.16
CA GLU A 83 7.75 5.65 -6.95
C GLU A 83 8.56 5.63 -5.63
N ASN A 84 8.53 6.73 -4.87
CA ASN A 84 9.34 6.89 -3.66
C ASN A 84 8.56 7.67 -2.59
N LEU A 85 7.50 7.07 -2.03
CA LEU A 85 6.67 7.71 -1.00
C LEU A 85 7.53 8.15 0.20
N ASN A 86 7.57 9.47 0.42
CA ASN A 86 8.41 10.18 1.40
C ASN A 86 9.88 9.73 1.50
N ASN A 87 10.44 9.14 0.43
CA ASN A 87 11.77 8.50 0.44
C ASN A 87 11.95 7.47 1.57
N ILE A 88 10.86 6.82 2.00
CA ILE A 88 10.91 5.76 2.99
C ILE A 88 11.57 4.55 2.35
N ASN A 89 12.68 4.12 2.93
CA ASN A 89 13.32 2.85 2.61
C ASN A 89 13.52 2.05 3.90
N VAL A 90 12.88 0.88 3.96
CA VAL A 90 12.92 0.03 5.16
C VAL A 90 14.00 -1.05 5.08
N GLY A 91 14.79 -1.11 4.01
CA GLY A 91 15.57 -2.29 3.65
C GLY A 91 14.71 -3.33 2.93
N ASN A 92 15.30 -4.49 2.60
CA ASN A 92 14.69 -5.40 1.64
C ASN A 92 13.25 -5.83 1.98
N ASN A 93 12.43 -5.99 0.95
CA ASN A 93 11.07 -6.50 0.98
C ASN A 93 10.14 -5.70 1.91
N ALA A 94 9.86 -4.46 1.55
CA ALA A 94 8.86 -3.62 2.22
C ALA A 94 7.48 -4.30 2.25
N LYS A 95 6.84 -4.32 3.41
CA LYS A 95 5.49 -4.88 3.63
C LYS A 95 4.65 -3.88 4.45
N PRO A 96 4.01 -2.90 3.80
CA PRO A 96 3.26 -1.83 4.47
C PRO A 96 1.89 -2.27 4.98
N VAL A 97 1.46 -1.68 6.09
CA VAL A 97 0.09 -1.72 6.63
C VAL A 97 -0.23 -0.33 7.19
N PHE A 98 -1.47 0.13 6.98
CA PHE A 98 -1.94 1.42 7.46
C PHE A 98 -3.03 1.22 8.51
N THR A 99 -2.94 1.94 9.62
CA THR A 99 -3.95 2.00 10.67
C THR A 99 -3.68 3.18 11.57
N ASP A 100 -4.71 3.81 12.11
CA ASP A 100 -4.57 4.79 13.19
C ASP A 100 -4.24 4.03 14.50
N LEU A 101 -3.00 4.10 14.98
CA LEU A 101 -2.55 3.41 16.20
C LEU A 101 -2.73 4.24 17.47
N ASP A 102 -2.61 5.56 17.36
CA ASP A 102 -2.63 6.45 18.52
C ASP A 102 -4.00 7.14 18.75
N ASN A 103 -4.94 6.96 17.82
CA ASN A 103 -6.29 7.52 17.76
C ASN A 103 -6.32 9.04 17.56
N ASP A 104 -5.36 9.58 16.81
CA ASP A 104 -5.35 10.99 16.43
C ASP A 104 -6.21 11.32 15.19
N GLY A 105 -6.71 10.28 14.51
CA GLY A 105 -7.55 10.39 13.32
C GLY A 105 -6.77 10.41 12.00
N MET A 106 -5.44 10.35 12.04
CA MET A 106 -4.57 10.15 10.89
C MET A 106 -4.06 8.70 10.86
N LEU A 107 -3.66 8.22 9.68
CA LEU A 107 -3.19 6.84 9.52
C LEU A 107 -1.70 6.73 9.83
N ASP A 108 -1.32 5.72 10.60
CA ASP A 108 0.08 5.36 10.76
C ASP A 108 0.49 4.29 9.75
N LEU A 109 1.72 4.40 9.27
CA LEU A 109 2.37 3.36 8.49
C LEU A 109 3.19 2.46 9.42
N VAL A 110 2.75 1.21 9.57
CA VAL A 110 3.55 0.12 10.13
C VAL A 110 4.09 -0.71 8.99
N ILE A 111 5.42 -0.84 8.92
CA ILE A 111 6.07 -1.48 7.78
C ILE A 111 7.14 -2.47 8.23
N GLY A 112 7.00 -3.70 7.74
CA GLY A 112 7.97 -4.78 7.95
C GLY A 112 9.00 -4.89 6.82
N ASN A 113 10.12 -5.53 7.12
CA ASN A 113 11.16 -5.89 6.14
C ASN A 113 11.63 -7.35 6.29
N GLU A 114 12.49 -7.80 5.37
CA GLU A 114 13.08 -9.15 5.35
C GLU A 114 13.94 -9.47 6.59
N ALA A 115 14.52 -8.44 7.22
CA ALA A 115 15.32 -8.61 8.43
C ALA A 115 14.46 -8.87 9.68
N GLY A 116 13.12 -8.84 9.56
CA GLY A 116 12.20 -8.99 10.68
C GLY A 116 12.06 -7.73 11.53
N GLU A 117 12.49 -6.58 11.01
CA GLU A 117 12.28 -5.29 11.65
C GLU A 117 10.88 -4.78 11.36
N LEU A 118 10.29 -4.09 12.33
CA LEU A 118 9.10 -3.27 12.16
C LEU A 118 9.49 -1.82 12.35
N LYS A 119 9.16 -0.97 11.38
CA LYS A 119 9.27 0.48 11.48
C LYS A 119 7.88 1.10 11.54
N HIS A 120 7.77 2.19 12.29
CA HIS A 120 6.54 2.93 12.49
C HIS A 120 6.75 4.37 12.03
N TYR A 121 5.81 4.88 11.23
CA TYR A 121 5.78 6.26 10.78
C TYR A 121 4.39 6.86 11.00
N GLU A 122 4.36 8.02 11.64
CA GLU A 122 3.12 8.79 11.87
C GLU A 122 2.86 9.71 10.68
N GLN A 123 1.61 9.76 10.23
CA GLN A 123 1.16 10.72 9.23
C GLN A 123 1.03 12.11 9.85
N MET A 124 1.52 13.12 9.13
CA MET A 124 1.60 14.50 9.63
C MET A 124 0.61 15.45 8.92
N SER A 125 -0.10 14.97 7.90
CA SER A 125 -1.02 15.79 7.11
C SER A 125 -2.07 14.93 6.41
N GLU A 126 -3.32 15.39 6.44
CA GLU A 126 -4.45 14.76 5.72
C GLU A 126 -4.48 15.06 4.21
N ASN A 127 -3.63 15.93 3.65
CA ASN A 127 -3.68 16.27 2.22
C ASN A 127 -2.40 15.87 1.48
N LEU A 128 -2.50 15.57 0.19
CA LEU A 128 -1.32 15.33 -0.65
C LEU A 128 -0.43 16.59 -0.82
N PRO A 129 0.91 16.43 -0.84
CA PRO A 129 1.62 15.17 -0.62
C PRO A 129 1.66 14.83 0.87
N VAL A 130 1.14 13.65 1.23
CA VAL A 130 1.14 13.14 2.60
C VAL A 130 2.58 13.03 3.08
N GLN A 131 2.83 13.46 4.32
CA GLN A 131 4.15 13.39 4.95
C GLN A 131 4.12 12.43 6.13
N PHE A 132 5.09 11.52 6.15
CA PHE A 132 5.34 10.62 7.26
C PHE A 132 6.55 11.07 8.08
N SER A 133 6.45 10.95 9.40
CA SER A 133 7.58 11.14 10.31
C SER A 133 7.90 9.83 11.03
N SER A 134 9.19 9.49 11.19
CA SER A 134 9.55 8.28 11.92
C SER A 134 9.16 8.43 13.39
N PHE A 135 8.38 7.49 13.90
CA PHE A 135 8.00 7.51 15.30
C PHE A 135 9.24 7.34 16.18
N THR A 136 9.43 8.28 17.09
CA THR A 136 10.42 8.16 18.15
C THR A 136 9.67 8.17 19.47
N ALA A 137 9.53 7.00 20.09
CA ALA A 137 9.02 6.94 21.45
C ALA A 137 9.90 7.84 22.33
N MET A 138 9.30 8.80 23.03
CA MET A 138 10.03 9.51 24.08
C MET A 138 10.52 8.46 25.07
N GLN A 139 11.84 8.35 25.25
CA GLN A 139 12.40 7.52 26.32
C GLN A 139 11.85 8.08 27.64
N THR A 140 11.03 7.28 28.31
CA THR A 140 10.59 7.51 29.69
C THR A 140 11.70 7.20 30.68
#